data_AF-A0A136NDT2-F1
#
_entry.id   AF-A0A136NDT2-F1
#
_cell.length_a   1.000
_cell.length_b   1.000
_cell.length_c   1.000
_cell.angle_alpha   90.00
_cell.angle_beta   90.00
_cell.angle_gamma   90.00
#
_symmetry.space_group_name_H-M   'P 1'
#
loop_
_entity.id
_entity.type
_entity.pdbx_description
1 polymer ?
#
loop_
_entity_poly.entity_id
_entity_poly.type
_entity_poly.pdbx_seq_one_letter_code
_entity_poly.pdbx_strand_id
1 'polypeptide(L)' 'MIAFEDLSLLNRANNLAFYELIGDANRMNTELSNYQKVNKDDVLQYANEVLIHSNSNTLLYLSKTDTIHE' A
#
# COMPACT_ATOMS: atom_id res chain seq x y z
N MET A 1 29.71 6.41 -0.91
CA MET A 1 29.22 5.58 -2.04
C MET A 1 28.56 4.30 -1.52
N ILE A 2 29.17 3.58 -0.58
CA ILE A 2 28.64 2.36 0.06
C ILE A 2 27.21 2.53 0.63
N ALA A 3 26.92 3.62 1.36
CA ALA A 3 25.61 3.81 1.97
C ALA A 3 24.41 3.92 0.99
N PHE A 4 24.62 4.42 -0.24
CA PHE A 4 23.55 4.51 -1.25
C PHE A 4 23.34 3.17 -1.98
N GLU A 5 24.42 2.41 -2.17
CA GLU A 5 24.37 1.07 -2.74
C GLU A 5 23.72 0.08 -1.77
N ASP A 6 24.03 0.19 -0.47
CA ASP A 6 23.39 -0.60 0.59
C ASP A 6 21.90 -0.31 0.73
N LEU A 7 21.46 0.94 0.54
CA LEU A 7 20.02 1.25 0.48
C LEU A 7 19.35 0.49 -0.69
N SER A 8 20.01 0.39 -1.84
CA SER A 8 19.48 -0.36 -2.98
C SER A 8 19.48 -1.88 -2.75
N LEU A 9 20.51 -2.41 -2.08
CA LEU A 9 20.63 -3.83 -1.76
C LEU A 9 19.67 -4.25 -0.65
N LEU A 10 19.57 -3.45 0.42
CA LEU A 10 18.62 -3.64 1.52
C LEU A 10 17.18 -3.58 1.01
N ASN A 11 16.86 -2.64 0.12
CA ASN A 11 15.53 -2.58 -0.50
C ASN A 11 15.21 -3.85 -1.29
N ARG A 12 16.17 -4.40 -2.04
CA ARG A 12 15.98 -5.67 -2.77
C ARG A 12 15.82 -6.86 -1.82
N ALA A 13 16.62 -6.93 -0.76
CA ALA A 13 16.52 -7.98 0.25
C ALA A 13 15.18 -7.93 1.00
N ASN A 14 14.73 -6.73 1.36
CA ASN A 14 13.42 -6.51 2.00
C ASN A 14 12.27 -6.90 1.08
N ASN A 15 12.31 -6.49 -0.19
CA ASN A 15 11.28 -6.87 -1.17
C ASN A 15 11.24 -8.39 -1.34
N LEU A 16 12.38 -9.05 -1.48
CA LEU A 16 12.44 -10.51 -1.61
C LEU A 16 11.86 -11.21 -0.38
N ALA A 17 12.26 -10.80 0.83
CA ALA A 17 11.74 -11.34 2.08
C ALA A 17 10.24 -11.10 2.24
N PHE A 18 9.74 -9.92 1.85
CA PHE A 18 8.32 -9.59 1.87
C PHE A 18 7.52 -10.46 0.89
N TYR A 19 8.02 -10.62 -0.34
CA TYR A 19 7.37 -11.45 -1.36
C TYR A 19 7.39 -12.94 -1.01
N GLU A 20 8.45 -13.43 -0.37
CA GLU A 20 8.50 -14.79 0.18
C GLU A 20 7.53 -14.97 1.35
N LEU A 21 7.44 -13.98 2.25
CA LEU A 21 6.51 -14.00 3.39
C LEU A 21 5.04 -14.10 2.95
N ILE A 22 4.67 -13.40 1.87
CA ILE A 22 3.31 -13.46 1.30
C ILE A 22 3.11 -14.67 0.36
N GLY A 23 4.13 -15.53 0.22
CA GLY A 23 4.03 -16.87 -0.37
C GLY A 23 4.48 -17.00 -1.83
N ASP A 24 5.02 -15.95 -2.45
CA ASP A 24 5.55 -16.03 -3.82
C ASP A 24 6.58 -14.92 -4.12
N ALA A 25 7.86 -15.24 -3.92
CA ALA A 25 9.00 -14.38 -4.25
C ALA A 25 9.03 -13.93 -5.73
N ASN A 26 8.47 -14.71 -6.66
CA ASN A 26 8.50 -14.37 -8.09
C ASN A 26 7.62 -13.18 -8.45
N ARG A 27 6.67 -12.80 -7.59
CA ARG A 27 5.81 -11.64 -7.80
C ARG A 27 6.60 -10.35 -7.97
N MET A 28 7.75 -10.22 -7.32
CA MET A 28 8.67 -9.09 -7.49
C MET A 28 9.04 -8.83 -8.96
N ASN A 29 9.19 -9.89 -9.77
CA ASN A 29 9.56 -9.77 -11.18
C ASN A 29 8.39 -9.33 -12.07
N THR A 30 7.16 -9.59 -11.63
CA THR A 30 5.94 -9.31 -12.41
C THR A 30 5.28 -7.99 -12.05
N GLU A 31 5.67 -7.40 -10.92
CA GLU A 31 5.03 -6.20 -10.35
C GLU A 31 4.99 -5.04 -11.34
N LEU A 32 6.12 -4.74 -11.99
CA LEU A 32 6.22 -3.66 -12.98
C LEU A 32 5.28 -3.87 -14.17
N SER A 33 5.21 -5.10 -14.69
CA SER A 33 4.32 -5.43 -15.80
C SER A 33 2.85 -5.29 -15.39
N ASN A 34 2.52 -5.63 -14.14
CA ASN A 34 1.16 -5.50 -13.63
C ASN A 34 0.75 -4.03 -13.50
N TYR A 35 1.63 -3.15 -13.00
CA TYR A 35 1.34 -1.71 -12.98
C TYR A 35 1.14 -1.14 -14.39
N GLN A 36 1.95 -1.57 -15.36
CA GLN A 36 1.83 -1.11 -16.75
C GLN A 36 0.56 -1.60 -17.46
N LYS A 37 -0.05 -2.68 -17.00
CA LYS A 37 -1.29 -3.23 -17.56
C LYS A 37 -2.55 -2.47 -17.12
N VAL A 38 -2.48 -1.72 -16.02
CA VAL A 38 -3.62 -0.99 -15.47
C VAL A 38 -4.10 0.05 -16.48
N ASN A 39 -5.38 -0.03 -16.83
CA ASN A 39 -6.03 0.93 -17.72
C ASN A 39 -7.14 1.72 -17.00
N LYS A 40 -7.70 2.73 -17.68
CA LYS A 40 -8.71 3.62 -17.11
C LYS A 40 -9.99 2.89 -16.69
N ASP A 41 -10.41 1.89 -17.46
CA ASP A 41 -11.63 1.15 -17.21
C ASP A 41 -11.48 0.26 -15.98
N ASP A 42 -10.30 -0.34 -15.78
CA ASP A 42 -9.98 -1.08 -14.55
C ASP A 42 -10.11 -0.18 -13.32
N VAL A 43 -9.54 1.03 -13.37
CA VAL A 43 -9.60 1.99 -12.25
C VAL A 43 -11.06 2.36 -11.94
N LEU A 44 -11.87 2.64 -12.98
CA LEU A 44 -13.27 2.98 -12.80
C LEU A 44 -14.07 1.81 -12.22
N GLN A 45 -13.82 0.58 -12.70
CA GLN A 45 -14.45 -0.62 -12.19
C GLN A 45 -14.12 -0.82 -10.71
N TYR A 46 -12.84 -0.83 -10.34
CA TYR A 46 -12.42 -1.03 -8.95
C TYR A 46 -12.94 0.08 -8.03
N ALA A 47 -13.00 1.33 -8.49
CA ALA A 47 -13.56 2.42 -7.71
C ALA A 47 -15.05 2.18 -7.38
N ASN A 48 -15.84 1.72 -8.36
CA ASN A 48 -17.26 1.40 -8.16
C ASN A 48 -17.48 0.21 -7.22
N GLU A 49 -16.54 -0.74 -7.16
CA GLU A 49 -16.61 -1.90 -6.27
C GLU A 49 -16.16 -1.57 -4.84
N VAL A 50 -15.10 -0.79 -4.69
CA VAL A 50 -14.44 -0.56 -3.39
C VAL A 50 -15.05 0.63 -2.64
N LEU A 51 -15.39 1.72 -3.34
CA LEU A 51 -15.84 2.98 -2.74
C LEU A 51 -17.35 3.01 -2.49
N ILE A 52 -17.88 1.94 -1.91
CA ILE A 52 -19.29 1.79 -1.55
C ILE A 52 -19.48 1.90 -0.04
N HIS A 53 -20.64 2.37 0.40
CA HIS A 53 -20.93 2.58 1.82
C HIS A 53 -20.74 1.29 2.65
N SER A 54 -21.12 0.13 2.12
CA SER A 54 -20.97 -1.16 2.82
C SER A 54 -19.51 -1.55 3.06
N ASN A 55 -18.55 -0.94 2.36
CA ASN A 55 -17.12 -1.18 2.52
C ASN A 55 -16.38 -0.02 3.21
N SER A 56 -17.12 0.92 3.82
CA SER A 56 -16.56 2.10 4.49
C SER A 56 -16.53 1.92 6.00
N ASN A 57 -15.35 2.06 6.60
CA ASN A 57 -15.17 2.17 8.05
C ASN A 57 -14.67 3.58 8.37
N THR A 58 -15.49 4.37 9.06
CA THR A 58 -15.10 5.72 9.49
C THR A 58 -14.66 5.70 10.94
N LEU A 59 -13.37 5.95 11.19
CA LEU A 59 -12.82 6.13 12.53
C LEU A 59 -12.83 7.62 12.89
N LEU A 60 -13.63 8.00 13.88
CA LEU A 60 -13.62 9.34 14.44
C LEU A 60 -12.68 9.38 15.65
N TYR A 61 -11.58 10.12 15.52
CA TYR A 61 -10.67 10.37 16.63
C TYR A 61 -11.13 11.62 17.39
N LEU A 62 -11.65 11.42 18.61
CA LEU A 62 -11.99 12.51 19.52
C LEU A 62 -10.73 12.87 20.32
N SER A 63 -10.13 14.03 20.05
CA SER A 63 -9.29 14.64 21.07
C SER A 63 -10.20 15.21 22.15
N LYS A 64 -9.85 15.01 23.43
CA LYS A 64 -10.52 15.72 24.52
C LYS A 64 -10.42 17.21 24.21
N THR A 65 -11.56 17.84 23.98
CA THR A 65 -11.65 19.27 24.22
C THR A 65 -11.80 19.36 25.73
N ASP A 66 -10.70 19.64 26.44
CA ASP A 66 -10.79 20.02 27.84
C ASP A 66 -11.68 21.27 27.87
N THR A 67 -12.96 21.07 28.21
CA THR A 67 -13.88 22.14 28.55
C THR A 67 -13.26 22.89 29.72
N ILE A 68 -12.69 24.05 29.41
CA ILE A 68 -12.30 25.06 30.39
C ILE A 68 -13.61 25.45 31.09
N HIS A 69 -13.85 24.88 32.27
CA HIS A 69 -14.90 25.33 33.16
C HIS A 69 -14.45 26.67 33.76
N GLU A 70 -15.13 27.71 33.34
CA GLU A 70 -15.16 29.05 33.96
C GLU A 70 -15.84 28.99 35.34
#